data_AF-A0A3B8R8Y5-F1
#
_entry.id   AF-A0A3B8R8Y5-F1
#
_cell.length_a   1.000
_cell.length_b   1.000
_cell.length_c   1.000
_cell.angle_alpha   90.00
_cell.angle_beta   90.00
_cell.angle_gamma   90.00
#
_symmetry.space_group_name_H-M   'P 1'
#
loop_
_entity.id
_entity.type
_entity.pdbx_description
1 polymer ?
#
loop_
_entity_poly.entity_id
_entity_poly.type
_entity_poly.pdbx_seq_one_letter_code
_entity_poly.pdbx_strand_id
1 'polypeptide(L)'
;MALKPLSIGPYRIEKPVLVAPMAGVTDRPYRQLCRRFGAAYAVSEMAASNPALWKSVKTSQRLNHEGEPAPIAVQLAGANPLIMAEAARYNADRGAQIIDINMGC
;
A
#
# COMPACT_ATOMS: atom_id res chain seq x y z
N MET A 1 2.09 16.27 24.45
CA MET A 1 1.22 15.08 24.56
C MET A 1 1.67 14.08 23.50
N ALA A 2 1.97 12.83 23.87
CA ALA A 2 2.39 11.81 22.90
C ALA A 2 1.16 11.20 22.21
N LEU A 3 1.21 11.02 20.88
CA LEU A 3 0.16 10.35 20.13
C LEU A 3 0.16 8.85 20.44
N LYS A 4 -1.03 8.24 20.57
CA LYS A 4 -1.15 6.80 20.82
C LYS A 4 -0.82 5.99 19.55
N PRO A 5 -0.05 4.89 19.65
CA PRO A 5 0.18 3.98 18.54
C PRO A 5 -1.11 3.41 17.96
N LEU A 6 -1.09 3.09 16.66
CA LEU A 6 -2.18 2.44 15.93
C LEU A 6 -1.84 0.95 15.75
N SER A 7 -2.86 0.08 15.76
CA SER A 7 -2.70 -1.35 15.43
C SER A 7 -3.60 -1.72 14.27
N ILE A 8 -3.04 -2.43 13.29
CA ILE A 8 -3.78 -3.01 12.15
C ILE A 8 -3.50 -4.52 12.17
N GLY A 9 -4.47 -5.29 12.67
CA GLY A 9 -4.26 -6.72 12.93
C GLY A 9 -3.03 -6.94 13.82
N PRO A 10 -2.05 -7.78 13.40
CA PRO A 10 -0.84 -8.03 14.18
C PRO A 10 0.22 -6.92 14.07
N TYR A 11 0.01 -5.90 13.23
CA TYR A 11 1.01 -4.88 12.96
C TYR A 11 0.81 -3.65 13.83
N ARG A 12 1.84 -3.33 14.62
CA ARG A 12 1.89 -2.10 15.43
C ARG A 12 2.54 -0.98 14.61
N ILE A 13 1.87 0.17 14.56
CA ILE A 13 2.34 1.40 13.93
C ILE A 13 2.60 2.43 15.04
N GLU A 14 3.87 2.77 15.25
CA GLU A 14 4.31 3.55 16.41
C GLU A 14 3.71 4.96 16.51
N LYS A 15 3.29 5.54 15.39
CA LYS A 15 2.61 6.85 15.36
C LYS A 15 1.37 6.77 14.46
N PRO A 16 0.24 7.37 14.85
CA PRO A 16 -0.99 7.32 14.06
C PRO A 16 -0.98 8.38 12.92
N VAL A 17 0.18 8.62 12.32
CA VAL A 17 0.35 9.57 11.20
C VAL A 17 0.87 8.78 10.01
N LEU A 18 0.04 8.70 8.99
CA LEU A 18 0.20 7.80 7.84
C LEU A 18 0.20 8.60 6.55
N VAL A 19 0.92 8.12 5.54
CA VAL A 19 0.83 8.68 4.17
C VAL A 19 -0.36 8.04 3.46
N ALA A 20 -1.32 8.86 3.04
CA ALA A 20 -2.47 8.39 2.26
C ALA A 20 -2.04 7.94 0.86
N PRO A 21 -2.60 6.85 0.31
CA PRO A 21 -2.33 6.44 -1.06
C PRO A 21 -2.92 7.46 -2.04
N MET A 22 -2.10 7.98 -2.95
CA MET A 22 -2.49 8.97 -3.95
C MET A 22 -1.93 8.55 -5.30
N ALA A 23 -2.81 8.08 -6.19
CA ALA A 23 -2.41 7.61 -7.52
C ALA A 23 -1.64 8.70 -8.29
N GLY A 24 -0.45 8.36 -8.77
CA GLY A 24 0.47 9.28 -9.45
C GLY A 24 1.32 10.16 -8.54
N VAL A 25 1.17 10.06 -7.21
CA VAL A 25 1.91 10.89 -6.23
C VAL A 25 2.70 10.04 -5.25
N THR A 26 2.09 9.01 -4.63
CA THR A 26 2.74 8.21 -3.59
C THR A 26 3.61 7.08 -4.15
N ASP A 27 4.56 7.41 -5.01
CA ASP A 27 5.58 6.47 -5.48
C ASP A 27 6.58 6.09 -4.38
N ARG A 28 7.49 5.17 -4.67
CA ARG A 28 8.48 4.67 -3.69
C ARG A 28 9.38 5.81 -3.13
N PRO A 29 10.00 6.67 -3.96
CA PRO A 29 10.74 7.83 -3.45
C PRO A 29 9.92 8.74 -2.52
N TYR A 30 8.68 9.08 -2.88
CA TYR A 30 7.82 9.92 -2.07
C TYR A 30 7.53 9.29 -0.70
N ARG A 31 7.14 8.00 -0.68
CA ARG A 31 6.88 7.27 0.57
C ARG A 31 8.10 7.22 1.46
N GLN A 32 9.28 6.96 0.90
CA GLN A 32 10.53 6.97 1.67
C GLN A 32 10.84 8.36 2.23
N LEU A 33 10.63 9.42 1.44
CA LEU A 33 10.81 10.80 1.89
C LEU A 33 9.88 11.13 3.06
N CYS A 34 8.58 10.83 2.96
CA CYS A 34 7.62 11.06 4.04
C CYS A 34 7.98 10.29 5.32
N ARG A 35 8.49 9.05 5.19
CA ARG A 35 8.97 8.28 6.35
C ARG A 35 10.17 8.94 7.02
N ARG A 36 11.10 9.51 6.25
CA ARG A 36 12.22 10.31 6.79
C ARG A 36 11.74 11.55 7.57
N PHE A 37 10.58 12.09 7.20
CA PHE A 37 9.93 13.20 7.92
C PHE A 37 8.99 12.76 9.05
N GLY A 38 8.93 11.46 9.37
CA GLY A 38 8.26 10.95 10.56
C GLY A 38 6.91 10.29 10.34
N ALA A 39 6.47 10.06 9.09
CA ALA A 39 5.34 9.19 8.82
C ALA A 39 5.68 7.75 9.24
N ALA A 40 4.84 7.14 10.08
CA ALA A 40 5.10 5.79 10.61
C ALA A 40 4.68 4.68 9.64
N TYR A 41 3.86 5.01 8.64
CA TYR A 41 3.31 4.07 7.69
C TYR A 41 2.98 4.78 6.38
N ALA A 42 3.04 4.03 5.29
CA ALA A 42 2.69 4.50 3.95
C ALA A 42 2.09 3.34 3.17
N VAL A 43 1.05 3.64 2.39
CA VAL A 43 0.40 2.68 1.50
C VAL A 43 0.85 2.98 0.07
N SER A 44 1.12 1.93 -0.73
CA SER A 44 1.45 2.16 -2.15
C SER A 44 0.30 2.80 -2.91
N GLU A 45 0.62 3.35 -4.07
CA GLU A 45 -0.40 3.64 -5.08
C GLU A 45 -1.29 2.42 -5.39
N MET A 46 -2.48 2.72 -5.91
CA MET A 46 -3.47 1.73 -6.34
C MET A 46 -2.91 0.79 -7.41
N ALA A 47 -2.80 -0.49 -7.06
CA ALA A 47 -2.64 -1.56 -8.04
C ALA A 47 -4.00 -1.80 -8.72
N ALA A 48 -4.01 -1.80 -10.05
CA ALA A 48 -5.22 -2.19 -10.77
C ALA A 48 -5.51 -3.66 -10.48
N SER A 49 -6.74 -3.96 -10.06
CA SER A 49 -7.18 -5.33 -9.83
C SER A 49 -7.11 -6.20 -11.10
N ASN A 50 -7.23 -5.58 -12.29
CA ASN A 50 -7.17 -6.26 -13.58
C ASN A 50 -5.83 -7.00 -13.83
N PRO A 51 -5.84 -8.34 -13.95
CA PRO A 51 -4.64 -9.14 -14.18
C PRO A 51 -3.86 -8.79 -15.45
N ALA A 52 -4.54 -8.30 -16.49
CA ALA A 52 -3.91 -7.89 -17.75
C ALA A 52 -2.89 -6.75 -17.54
N LEU A 53 -3.05 -5.96 -16.47
CA LEU A 53 -2.19 -4.81 -16.16
C LEU A 53 -1.05 -5.15 -15.22
N TRP A 54 -0.99 -6.36 -14.65
CA TRP A 54 0.00 -6.72 -13.62
C TRP A 54 1.44 -6.68 -14.13
N LYS A 55 1.66 -6.95 -15.42
CA LYS A 55 2.98 -6.88 -16.06
C LYS A 55 3.30 -5.51 -16.66
N SER A 56 2.40 -4.53 -16.53
CA SER A 56 2.68 -3.19 -17.03
C SER A 56 3.76 -2.51 -16.19
N VAL A 57 4.57 -1.67 -16.83
CA VAL A 57 5.59 -0.86 -16.15
C VAL A 57 4.97 -0.04 -15.02
N LYS A 58 3.77 0.53 -15.27
CA LYS A 58 3.01 1.32 -14.30
C LYS A 58 2.72 0.51 -13.02
N THR A 59 2.20 -0.71 -13.16
CA THR A 59 1.91 -1.56 -11.99
C THR A 59 3.19 -2.00 -11.29
N SER A 60 4.23 -2.37 -12.05
CA SER A 60 5.50 -2.81 -11.46
C SER A 60 6.18 -1.71 -10.64
N GLN A 61 6.11 -0.45 -11.06
CA GLN A 61 6.66 0.67 -10.30
C GLN A 61 5.85 0.95 -9.03
N ARG A 62 4.52 0.86 -9.10
CA ARG A 62 3.62 1.07 -7.95
C ARG A 62 3.83 0.03 -6.86
N LEU A 63 4.05 -1.22 -7.26
CA LEU A 63 4.29 -2.36 -6.37
C LEU A 63 5.76 -2.50 -5.94
N ASN A 64 6.64 -1.57 -6.32
CA ASN A 64 8.01 -1.58 -5.84
C ASN A 64 8.08 -1.02 -4.42
N HIS A 65 8.43 -1.88 -3.48
CA HIS A 65 8.61 -1.57 -2.05
C HIS A 65 10.05 -1.78 -1.57
N GLU A 66 11.01 -1.88 -2.49
CA GLU A 66 12.40 -2.13 -2.14
C GLU A 66 12.95 -1.03 -1.21
N GLY A 67 13.47 -1.46 -0.06
CA GLY A 67 13.99 -0.59 1.00
C GLY A 67 12.94 0.05 1.89
N GLU A 68 11.65 -0.29 1.76
CA GLU A 68 10.62 0.16 2.69
C GLU A 68 10.55 -0.74 3.94
N PRO A 69 10.36 -0.17 5.14
CA PRO A 69 10.17 -0.96 6.34
C PRO A 69 8.77 -1.58 6.38
N ALA A 70 8.68 -2.76 6.97
CA ALA A 70 7.41 -3.39 7.30
C ALA A 70 6.56 -2.53 8.26
N PRO A 71 5.23 -2.67 8.25
CA PRO A 71 4.45 -3.46 7.30
C PRO A 71 4.37 -2.82 5.90
N ILE A 72 4.51 -3.65 4.86
CA ILE A 72 4.26 -3.27 3.47
C ILE A 72 2.76 -3.35 3.18
N ALA A 73 2.23 -2.31 2.54
CA ALA A 73 0.81 -2.18 2.29
C ALA A 73 0.50 -1.79 0.85
N VAL A 74 -0.44 -2.50 0.27
CA VAL A 74 -0.89 -2.28 -1.11
C VAL A 74 -2.37 -1.94 -1.12
N GLN A 75 -2.72 -0.83 -1.76
CA GLN A 75 -4.11 -0.48 -2.02
C GLN A 75 -4.59 -1.09 -3.34
N LEU A 76 -5.76 -1.73 -3.30
CA LEU A 76 -6.45 -2.27 -4.45
C LEU A 76 -7.68 -1.44 -4.79
N ALA A 77 -7.99 -1.37 -6.08
CA ALA A 77 -9.21 -0.77 -6.58
C ALA A 77 -9.81 -1.61 -7.70
N GLY A 78 -11.14 -1.76 -7.67
CA GLY A 78 -11.90 -2.56 -8.61
C GLY A 78 -13.32 -2.80 -8.13
N ALA A 79 -14.18 -3.25 -9.04
CA ALA A 79 -15.61 -3.47 -8.76
C ALA A 79 -16.02 -4.96 -8.78
N ASN A 80 -15.20 -5.85 -9.34
CA ASN A 80 -15.50 -7.29 -9.39
C ASN A 80 -14.89 -8.01 -8.17
N PRO A 81 -15.71 -8.64 -7.30
CA PRO A 81 -15.21 -9.29 -6.09
C PRO A 81 -14.20 -10.42 -6.32
N LEU A 82 -14.39 -11.23 -7.36
CA LEU A 82 -13.50 -12.35 -7.68
C LEU A 82 -12.13 -11.83 -8.13
N ILE A 83 -12.12 -10.82 -9.00
CA ILE A 83 -10.88 -10.19 -9.46
C ILE A 83 -10.17 -9.48 -8.29
N MET A 84 -10.91 -8.82 -7.41
CA MET A 84 -10.33 -8.20 -6.20
C MET A 84 -9.69 -9.22 -5.27
N ALA A 85 -10.32 -10.38 -5.07
CA ALA A 85 -9.76 -11.47 -4.26
C ALA A 85 -8.47 -12.05 -4.87
N GLU A 86 -8.44 -12.24 -6.20
CA GLU A 86 -7.24 -12.68 -6.91
C GLU A 86 -6.11 -11.65 -6.80
N ALA A 87 -6.41 -10.36 -6.96
CA ALA A 87 -5.44 -9.27 -6.80
C ALA A 87 -4.89 -9.20 -5.37
N ALA A 88 -5.73 -9.41 -4.36
CA ALA A 88 -5.30 -9.47 -2.96
C ALA A 88 -4.31 -10.62 -2.73
N ARG A 89 -4.63 -11.83 -3.20
CA ARG A 89 -3.74 -12.99 -3.11
C ARG A 89 -2.42 -12.76 -3.87
N TYR A 90 -2.50 -12.23 -5.09
CA TYR A 90 -1.33 -11.93 -5.91
C TYR A 90 -0.33 -10.98 -5.22
N ASN A 91 -0.83 -9.96 -4.53
CA ASN A 91 0.02 -9.00 -3.80
C ASN A 91 0.52 -9.56 -2.47
N ALA A 92 -0.30 -10.34 -1.75
CA ALA A 92 0.13 -11.04 -0.54
C ALA A 92 1.29 -12.02 -0.83
N ASP A 93 1.21 -12.80 -1.91
CA ASP A 93 2.28 -13.71 -2.36
C ASP A 93 3.59 -12.98 -2.71
N ARG A 94 3.52 -11.66 -2.92
CA ARG A 94 4.67 -10.77 -3.21
C ARG A 94 5.15 -9.98 -2.01
N GLY A 95 4.65 -10.29 -0.81
CA GLY A 95 5.10 -9.70 0.44
C GLY A 95 4.27 -8.52 0.93
N ALA A 96 3.13 -8.21 0.31
CA ALA A 96 2.18 -7.28 0.92
C ALA A 96 1.65 -7.88 2.24
N GLN A 97 1.85 -7.16 3.33
CA GLN A 97 1.43 -7.57 4.67
C GLN A 97 0.04 -7.05 5.03
N ILE A 98 -0.37 -5.97 4.38
CA ILE A 98 -1.69 -5.35 4.51
C ILE A 98 -2.24 -5.12 3.10
N ILE A 99 -3.48 -5.55 2.88
CA ILE A 99 -4.27 -5.23 1.69
C ILE A 99 -5.31 -4.19 2.07
N ASP A 100 -5.23 -3.02 1.46
CA ASP A 100 -6.18 -1.92 1.62
C ASP A 100 -7.16 -1.90 0.43
N ILE A 101 -8.45 -1.68 0.67
CA ILE A 101 -9.48 -1.69 -0.37
C ILE A 101 -10.01 -0.27 -0.55
N ASN A 102 -9.75 0.32 -1.71
CA ASN A 102 -10.31 1.61 -2.06
C ASN A 102 -11.79 1.46 -2.44
N MET A 103 -12.66 2.06 -1.62
CA MET A 103 -14.10 2.24 -1.89
C MET A 103 -14.50 3.73 -1.86
N GLY A 104 -13.55 4.63 -2.09
CA GLY A 104 -13.75 6.09 -1.96
C GLY A 104 -13.65 6.89 -3.26
N CYS A 105 -13.00 6.33 -4.29
CA CYS A 105 -12.95 6.92 -5.64
C CYS A 105 -14.18 6.55 -6.48
#